data_AF-A0A938WF45-F1
#
_entry.id   AF-A0A938WF45-F1
#
_cell.length_a   1.000
_cell.length_b   1.000
_cell.length_c   1.000
_cell.angle_alpha   90.00
_cell.angle_beta   90.00
_cell.angle_gamma   90.00
#
_symmetry.space_group_name_H-M   'P 1'
#
loop_
_entity.id
_entity.type
_entity.pdbx_description
1 polymer ?
#
loop_
_entity_poly.entity_id
_entity_poly.type
_entity_poly.pdbx_seq_one_letter_code
_entity_poly.pdbx_strand_id
1 'polypeptide(L)'
;MAFDLQALLTEASVRSGGLQDFGDDSFRPALAVLLRALEAEGDLSDAGRERLQARIVERLQNRLGLEDYCRRYPEILDERLDDPIVIVGLPRTGTTLLQRILGCDPRLYPMLYWETRYPVPPADPLAPGPDPRIALARAEVAAMIAANPALLAIHPWDAEAADEEGLLIEHSFHGYFDAYADLPSYSDWLWQTDHVPAYRHLQRMLKFIQWQKRRRGSRAQRWVLKAPHHLRQIDVLFKVFPGAQVIQTHRDPLETVPSSGSFIHNLRLVYMQDADPVRAGQQRSAIYARGMRETLRYRDQHPAAPFLDIWFADTVSRPLQVVRAIYAFVGLALPADVEERMQVHLEHNRRELRPPHSYSMERFGLSEEQIRRDFAAYRARYILPRELRSLEDREAIRRLKHAYFRCVDTANLDELRTLLHEDVVMHFVGGSYENVVRGREQYLEVVAGLVTPQMVAQHTGHHPEIDLLSEIEATGTWYLHGHFWRLWDMHHVSGTAFYRDRYVKQDGRWLIRESRYESVCEVDDRMDQPPHLTAHLLGRAGRPPVP
;
A
#
# COMPACT_ATOMS: atom_id res chain seq x y z
N MET A 1 26.86 -4.08 33.07
CA MET A 1 28.12 -3.93 32.32
C MET A 1 27.99 -2.72 31.40
N ALA A 2 29.08 -1.97 31.14
CA ALA A 2 29.08 -0.91 30.13
C ALA A 2 28.91 -1.51 28.72
N PHE A 3 28.56 -0.70 27.72
CA PHE A 3 28.62 -1.08 26.30
C PHE A 3 30.09 -1.26 25.83
N ASP A 4 30.77 -2.26 26.39
CA ASP A 4 32.15 -2.60 26.08
C ASP A 4 32.21 -3.67 24.98
N LEU A 5 32.93 -3.35 23.90
CA LEU A 5 33.01 -4.22 22.72
C LEU A 5 33.58 -5.60 23.06
N GLN A 6 34.67 -5.65 23.85
CA GLN A 6 35.36 -6.90 24.13
C GLN A 6 34.54 -7.80 25.06
N ALA A 7 33.86 -7.21 26.05
CA ALA A 7 32.95 -7.92 26.94
C ALA A 7 31.78 -8.54 26.16
N LEU A 8 31.16 -7.80 25.23
CA LEU A 8 30.05 -8.29 24.42
C LEU A 8 30.47 -9.43 23.47
N LEU A 9 31.66 -9.33 22.87
CA LEU A 9 32.22 -10.42 22.05
C LEU A 9 32.50 -11.67 22.89
N THR A 10 33.10 -11.49 24.08
CA THR A 10 33.40 -12.59 25.00
C THR A 10 32.12 -13.29 25.45
N GLU A 11 31.09 -12.52 25.83
CA GLU A 11 29.79 -13.05 26.23
C GLU A 11 29.12 -13.83 25.09
N ALA A 12 29.14 -13.30 23.86
CA ALA A 12 28.59 -13.99 22.69
C ALA A 12 29.31 -15.33 22.44
N SER A 13 30.64 -15.35 22.56
CA SER A 13 31.46 -16.56 22.50
C SER A 13 31.02 -17.57 23.57
N VAL A 14 30.90 -17.16 24.82
CA VAL A 14 30.47 -18.05 25.93
C VAL A 14 29.09 -18.64 25.65
N ARG A 15 28.11 -17.81 25.26
CA ARG A 15 26.74 -18.27 24.95
C ARG A 15 26.65 -19.19 23.73
N SER A 16 27.62 -19.10 22.82
CA SER A 16 27.72 -19.97 21.65
C SER A 16 28.41 -21.31 21.92
N GLY A 17 28.80 -21.61 23.18
CA GLY A 17 29.58 -22.80 23.50
C GLY A 17 31.08 -22.67 23.18
N GLY A 18 31.59 -21.43 23.09
CA GLY A 18 33.02 -21.12 22.92
C GLY A 18 33.47 -20.84 21.48
N LEU A 19 32.54 -20.63 20.53
CA LEU A 19 32.90 -20.23 19.17
C LEU A 19 33.59 -18.86 19.16
N GLN A 20 34.59 -18.69 18.29
CA GLN A 20 35.41 -17.46 18.22
C GLN A 20 35.39 -16.78 16.85
N ASP A 21 34.88 -17.46 15.82
CA ASP A 21 34.90 -16.95 14.45
C ASP A 21 33.62 -16.14 14.15
N PHE A 22 33.73 -14.81 14.15
CA PHE A 22 32.63 -13.89 13.85
C PHE A 22 32.50 -13.58 12.34
N GLY A 23 33.31 -14.24 11.51
CA GLY A 23 33.42 -14.01 10.09
C GLY A 23 34.17 -12.72 9.78
N ASP A 24 33.80 -12.09 8.67
CA ASP A 24 34.40 -10.84 8.21
C ASP A 24 34.28 -9.72 9.27
N ASP A 25 35.38 -8.98 9.50
CA ASP A 25 35.51 -7.96 10.54
C ASP A 25 34.78 -6.64 10.24
N SER A 26 34.10 -6.49 9.08
CA SER A 26 33.41 -5.25 8.68
C SER A 26 32.33 -4.79 9.66
N PHE A 27 31.85 -5.67 10.53
CA PHE A 27 30.84 -5.35 11.54
C PHE A 27 31.42 -4.57 12.73
N ARG A 28 32.72 -4.72 13.02
CA ARG A 28 33.36 -4.17 14.23
C ARG A 28 33.35 -2.64 14.26
N PRO A 29 33.68 -1.91 13.18
CA PRO A 29 33.61 -0.44 13.19
C PRO A 29 32.19 0.05 13.45
N ALA A 30 31.20 -0.57 12.80
CA ALA A 30 29.80 -0.22 12.95
C ALA A 30 29.28 -0.47 14.38
N LEU A 31 29.64 -1.61 14.96
CA LEU A 31 29.35 -1.93 16.35
C LEU A 31 30.02 -0.91 17.30
N ALA A 32 31.30 -0.58 17.09
CA ALA A 32 31.99 0.38 17.94
C ALA A 32 31.34 1.79 17.91
N VAL A 33 30.87 2.26 16.75
CA VAL A 33 30.12 3.51 16.64
C VAL A 33 28.78 3.41 17.37
N LEU A 34 28.04 2.33 17.15
CA LEU A 34 26.76 2.07 17.83
C LEU A 34 26.91 2.07 19.35
N LEU A 35 27.88 1.33 19.89
CA LEU A 35 28.12 1.24 21.34
C LEU A 35 28.44 2.61 21.96
N ARG A 36 29.27 3.41 21.28
CA ARG A 36 29.55 4.79 21.71
C ARG A 36 28.31 5.66 21.70
N ALA A 37 27.48 5.57 20.67
CA ALA A 37 26.23 6.34 20.58
C ALA A 37 25.24 5.92 21.68
N LEU A 38 25.06 4.62 21.91
CA LEU A 38 24.18 4.12 22.97
C LEU A 38 24.60 4.61 24.36
N GLU A 39 25.91 4.71 24.63
CA GLU A 39 26.42 5.20 25.91
C GLU A 39 26.37 6.74 26.03
N ALA A 40 26.66 7.47 24.95
CA ALA A 40 26.78 8.93 24.98
C ALA A 40 25.45 9.68 24.82
N GLU A 41 24.52 9.15 24.03
CA GLU A 41 23.31 9.87 23.60
C GLU A 41 22.01 9.03 23.66
N GLY A 42 22.10 7.73 23.96
CA GLY A 42 20.93 6.83 23.88
C GLY A 42 19.85 6.99 24.95
N ASP A 43 20.15 7.63 26.10
CA ASP A 43 19.25 7.80 27.25
C ASP A 43 18.44 6.54 27.61
N LEU A 44 19.14 5.41 27.75
CA LEU A 44 18.49 4.12 28.00
C LEU A 44 18.06 3.99 29.46
N SER A 45 16.87 3.42 29.68
CA SER A 45 16.50 2.89 31.00
C SER A 45 17.32 1.65 31.35
N ASP A 46 17.39 1.26 32.62
CA ASP A 46 18.12 0.05 33.03
C ASP A 46 17.62 -1.19 32.29
N ALA A 47 16.30 -1.35 32.19
CA ALA A 47 15.68 -2.45 31.46
C ALA A 47 15.91 -2.34 29.94
N GLY A 48 15.90 -1.13 29.39
CA GLY A 48 16.20 -0.91 27.97
C GLY A 48 17.65 -1.20 27.61
N ARG A 49 18.59 -0.83 28.49
CA ARG A 49 20.01 -1.16 28.39
C ARG A 49 20.22 -2.66 28.41
N GLU A 50 19.61 -3.37 29.36
CA GLU A 50 19.68 -4.84 29.42
C GLU A 50 19.14 -5.50 28.13
N ARG A 51 17.98 -5.03 27.64
CA ARG A 51 17.38 -5.54 26.40
C ARG A 51 18.26 -5.31 25.18
N LEU A 52 18.84 -4.11 25.02
CA LEU A 52 19.72 -3.82 23.89
C LEU A 52 21.05 -4.57 23.98
N GLN A 53 21.63 -4.72 25.18
CA GLN A 53 22.81 -5.56 25.39
C GLN A 53 22.53 -7.01 25.00
N ALA A 54 21.42 -7.58 25.49
CA ALA A 54 21.01 -8.94 25.14
C ALA A 54 20.80 -9.09 23.61
N ARG A 55 20.15 -8.11 22.96
CA ARG A 55 19.97 -8.10 21.50
C ARG A 55 21.32 -8.07 20.76
N ILE A 56 22.26 -7.22 21.16
CA ILE A 56 23.58 -7.12 20.53
C ILE A 56 24.38 -8.42 20.70
N VAL A 57 24.42 -8.98 21.91
CA VAL A 57 25.06 -10.27 22.19
C VAL A 57 24.46 -11.38 21.33
N GLU A 58 23.13 -11.38 21.17
CA GLU A 58 22.45 -12.38 20.35
C GLU A 58 22.77 -12.21 18.85
N ARG A 59 22.83 -10.99 18.32
CA ARG A 59 23.30 -10.74 16.94
C ARG A 59 24.73 -11.29 16.75
N LEU A 60 25.61 -11.05 17.72
CA LEU A 60 26.99 -11.58 17.71
C LEU A 60 27.03 -13.10 17.77
N GLN A 61 26.20 -13.72 18.63
CA GLN A 61 26.05 -15.18 18.71
C GLN A 61 25.56 -15.77 17.39
N ASN A 62 24.62 -15.11 16.72
CA ASN A 62 24.14 -15.55 15.41
C ASN A 62 25.22 -15.45 14.33
N ARG A 63 26.14 -14.48 14.41
CA ARG A 63 27.32 -14.45 13.51
C ARG A 63 28.22 -15.66 13.74
N LEU A 64 28.56 -15.95 15.00
CA LEU A 64 29.35 -17.13 15.37
C LEU A 64 28.71 -18.43 14.86
N GLY A 65 27.40 -18.56 15.08
CA GLY A 65 26.64 -19.71 14.60
C GLY A 65 26.65 -19.83 13.09
N LEU A 66 26.44 -18.74 12.35
CA LEU A 66 26.49 -18.73 10.89
C LEU A 66 27.85 -19.26 10.37
N GLU A 67 28.97 -18.81 10.93
CA GLU A 67 30.29 -19.28 10.51
C GLU A 67 30.51 -20.76 10.84
N ASP A 68 30.09 -21.24 12.03
CA ASP A 68 30.17 -22.67 12.35
C ASP A 68 29.35 -23.52 11.38
N TYR A 69 28.13 -23.09 11.04
CA TYR A 69 27.30 -23.78 10.05
C TYR A 69 27.96 -23.76 8.66
N CYS A 70 28.48 -22.63 8.20
CA CYS A 70 29.18 -22.55 6.91
C CYS A 70 30.43 -23.42 6.87
N ARG A 71 31.15 -23.55 8.00
CA ARG A 71 32.32 -24.43 8.12
C ARG A 71 31.94 -25.91 8.07
N ARG A 72 30.84 -26.29 8.72
CA ARG A 72 30.34 -27.67 8.77
C ARG A 72 29.62 -28.10 7.50
N TYR A 73 28.96 -27.16 6.83
CA TYR A 73 28.17 -27.35 5.62
C TYR A 73 28.55 -26.30 4.58
N PRO A 74 29.74 -26.44 3.93
CA PRO A 74 30.23 -25.46 2.96
C PRO A 74 29.26 -25.19 1.81
N GLU A 75 28.39 -26.15 1.47
CA GLU A 75 27.39 -26.01 0.42
C GLU A 75 26.37 -24.89 0.68
N ILE A 76 26.24 -24.40 1.92
CA ILE A 76 25.46 -23.19 2.22
C ILE A 76 25.94 -22.02 1.36
N LEU A 77 27.25 -21.87 1.19
CA LEU A 77 27.82 -20.76 0.42
C LEU A 77 27.61 -20.92 -1.09
N ASP A 78 27.34 -22.13 -1.56
CA ASP A 78 27.07 -22.46 -2.95
C ASP A 78 25.60 -22.25 -3.35
N GLU A 79 24.70 -22.02 -2.39
CA GLU A 79 23.31 -21.68 -2.67
C GLU A 79 23.24 -20.49 -3.65
N ARG A 80 22.50 -20.71 -4.74
CA ARG A 80 22.25 -19.68 -5.75
C ARG A 80 21.05 -18.86 -5.30
N LEU A 81 21.24 -17.55 -5.20
CA LEU A 81 20.16 -16.60 -4.99
C LEU A 81 19.71 -16.10 -6.36
N ASP A 82 18.48 -16.43 -6.74
CA ASP A 82 17.84 -15.78 -7.89
C ASP A 82 17.57 -14.30 -7.56
N ASP A 83 17.44 -13.48 -8.60
CA ASP A 83 17.21 -12.04 -8.46
C ASP A 83 16.02 -11.75 -7.54
N PRO A 84 16.17 -11.03 -6.42
CA PRO A 84 15.07 -10.87 -5.47
C PRO A 84 13.96 -9.95 -6.00
N ILE A 85 12.72 -10.20 -5.55
CA ILE A 85 11.63 -9.22 -5.63
C ILE A 85 11.74 -8.36 -4.38
N VAL A 86 11.92 -7.05 -4.53
CA VAL A 86 12.17 -6.16 -3.39
C VAL A 86 11.06 -5.12 -3.30
N ILE A 87 10.29 -5.15 -2.22
CA ILE A 87 9.25 -4.16 -1.95
C ILE A 87 9.85 -3.03 -1.10
N VAL A 88 9.80 -1.81 -1.63
CA VAL A 88 10.31 -0.61 -0.96
C VAL A 88 9.23 0.47 -0.89
N GLY A 89 9.28 1.30 0.15
CA GLY A 89 8.35 2.40 0.33
C GLY A 89 8.35 2.90 1.77
N LEU A 90 7.63 3.99 2.00
CA LEU A 90 7.39 4.46 3.36
C LEU A 90 6.52 3.43 4.11
N PRO A 91 6.59 3.37 5.45
CA PRO A 91 5.59 2.65 6.21
C PRO A 91 4.17 3.10 5.86
N ARG A 92 3.18 2.23 6.02
CA ARG A 92 1.74 2.52 5.75
C ARG A 92 1.36 2.76 4.28
N THR A 93 2.22 2.39 3.33
CA THR A 93 1.93 2.39 1.87
C THR A 93 1.41 1.04 1.35
N GLY A 94 1.14 0.06 2.23
CA GLY A 94 0.63 -1.26 1.86
C GLY A 94 1.72 -2.32 1.59
N THR A 95 2.98 -2.04 1.91
CA THR A 95 4.11 -2.97 1.74
C THR A 95 3.92 -4.31 2.44
N THR A 96 3.43 -4.32 3.71
CA THR A 96 3.15 -5.56 4.46
C THR A 96 2.07 -6.40 3.80
N LEU A 97 0.99 -5.77 3.33
CA LEU A 97 -0.09 -6.45 2.63
C LEU A 97 0.44 -7.11 1.35
N LEU A 98 1.20 -6.37 0.54
CA LEU A 98 1.80 -6.91 -0.68
C LEU A 98 2.76 -8.06 -0.39
N GLN A 99 3.65 -7.93 0.59
CA GLN A 99 4.60 -8.98 0.97
C GLN A 99 3.87 -10.26 1.38
N ARG A 100 2.82 -10.15 2.21
CA ARG A 100 2.05 -11.30 2.69
C ARG A 100 1.24 -11.97 1.58
N ILE A 101 0.65 -11.18 0.66
CA ILE A 101 -0.02 -11.73 -0.52
C ILE A 101 0.96 -12.50 -1.40
N LEU A 102 2.12 -11.93 -1.73
CA LEU A 102 3.13 -12.62 -2.52
C LEU A 102 3.65 -13.89 -1.81
N GLY A 103 3.74 -13.86 -0.48
CA GLY A 103 4.10 -15.00 0.35
C GLY A 103 3.13 -16.20 0.29
N CYS A 104 1.94 -16.04 -0.31
CA CYS A 104 1.02 -17.15 -0.57
C CYS A 104 1.44 -18.05 -1.75
N ASP A 105 2.43 -17.63 -2.56
CA ASP A 105 2.99 -18.47 -3.62
C ASP A 105 4.11 -19.37 -3.06
N PRO A 106 3.94 -20.70 -3.06
CA PRO A 106 4.96 -21.63 -2.55
C PRO A 106 6.25 -21.65 -3.37
N ARG A 107 6.29 -20.99 -4.53
CA ARG A 107 7.48 -20.81 -5.37
C ARG A 107 8.33 -19.62 -4.92
N LEU A 108 7.81 -18.77 -4.04
CA LEU A 108 8.49 -17.61 -3.48
C LEU A 108 8.88 -17.88 -2.02
N TYR A 109 10.02 -17.32 -1.62
CA TYR A 109 10.46 -17.33 -0.24
C TYR A 109 10.04 -16.02 0.45
N PRO A 110 9.00 -16.02 1.30
CA PRO A 110 8.78 -14.93 2.23
C PRO A 110 9.86 -14.94 3.32
N MET A 111 10.27 -13.75 3.75
CA MET A 111 11.05 -13.55 4.99
C MET A 111 10.13 -13.75 6.20
N LEU A 112 10.14 -14.90 6.87
CA LEU A 112 9.30 -15.08 8.06
C LEU A 112 9.93 -14.39 9.28
N TYR A 113 9.12 -13.80 10.15
CA TYR A 113 9.61 -13.06 11.33
C TYR A 113 10.57 -13.91 12.18
N TRP A 114 10.18 -15.14 12.53
CA TRP A 114 11.02 -16.03 13.35
C TRP A 114 12.38 -16.36 12.70
N GLU A 115 12.46 -16.41 11.37
CA GLU A 115 13.70 -16.69 10.62
C GLU A 115 14.62 -15.47 10.56
N THR A 116 14.05 -14.27 10.44
CA THR A 116 14.83 -13.02 10.45
C THR A 116 15.29 -12.64 11.85
N ARG A 117 14.45 -12.93 12.86
CA ARG A 117 14.74 -12.66 14.26
C ARG A 117 15.69 -13.68 14.86
N TYR A 118 15.59 -14.96 14.50
CA TYR A 118 16.44 -16.05 15.00
C TYR A 118 17.00 -16.89 13.82
N PRO A 119 17.93 -16.37 13.01
CA PRO A 119 18.40 -17.06 11.80
C PRO A 119 19.17 -18.35 12.10
N VAL A 120 19.84 -18.42 13.26
CA VAL A 120 20.56 -19.61 13.71
C VAL A 120 19.69 -20.41 14.68
N PRO A 121 19.37 -21.69 14.36
CA PRO A 121 18.59 -22.52 15.27
C PRO A 121 19.41 -22.95 16.49
N PRO A 122 18.79 -23.03 17.69
CA PRO A 122 19.47 -23.48 18.91
C PRO A 122 19.75 -24.98 18.94
N ALA A 123 19.12 -25.74 18.05
CA ALA A 123 19.29 -27.18 17.87
C ALA A 123 19.52 -27.49 16.38
N ASP A 124 19.72 -28.76 16.04
CA ASP A 124 19.88 -29.18 14.64
C ASP A 124 18.67 -28.70 13.79
N PRO A 125 18.87 -27.87 12.74
CA PRO A 125 17.80 -27.42 11.85
C PRO A 125 17.04 -28.57 11.18
N LEU A 126 17.65 -29.76 11.11
CA LEU A 126 17.10 -30.96 10.50
C LEU A 126 16.31 -31.84 11.47
N ALA A 127 16.28 -31.50 12.76
CA ALA A 127 15.53 -32.25 13.75
C ALA A 127 14.03 -32.30 13.36
N PRO A 128 13.39 -33.49 13.43
CA PRO A 128 11.97 -33.62 13.13
C PRO A 128 11.11 -32.84 14.12
N GLY A 129 10.00 -32.28 13.63
CA GLY A 129 9.04 -31.52 14.45
C GLY A 129 9.01 -30.02 14.16
N PRO A 130 8.20 -29.27 14.95
CA PRO A 130 8.09 -27.82 14.82
C PRO A 130 9.44 -27.15 15.10
N ASP A 131 9.76 -26.09 14.36
CA ASP A 131 11.00 -25.36 14.55
C ASP A 131 10.98 -24.65 15.93
N PRO A 132 11.96 -24.89 16.82
CA PRO A 132 11.96 -24.32 18.18
C PRO A 132 12.00 -22.79 18.17
N ARG A 133 12.48 -22.17 17.09
CA ARG A 133 12.55 -20.71 16.95
C ARG A 133 11.18 -20.05 16.86
N ILE A 134 10.16 -20.77 16.39
CA ILE A 134 8.78 -20.26 16.36
C ILE A 134 8.30 -19.96 17.80
N ALA A 135 8.62 -20.84 18.76
CA ALA A 135 8.27 -20.62 20.16
C ALA A 135 9.01 -19.40 20.76
N LEU A 136 10.30 -19.24 20.42
CA LEU A 136 11.09 -18.06 20.83
C LEU A 136 10.49 -16.77 20.27
N ALA A 137 10.15 -16.75 18.98
CA ALA A 137 9.53 -15.60 18.32
C ALA A 137 8.16 -15.26 18.91
N ARG A 138 7.31 -16.26 19.16
CA ARG A 138 6.01 -16.05 19.83
C ARG A 138 6.18 -15.46 21.24
N ALA A 139 7.18 -15.92 22.00
CA ALA A 139 7.47 -15.39 23.33
C ALA A 139 7.97 -13.94 23.29
N GLU A 140 8.84 -13.59 22.34
CA GLU A 140 9.30 -12.20 22.17
C GLU A 140 8.15 -11.28 21.75
N VAL A 141 7.33 -11.70 20.79
CA VAL A 141 6.15 -10.93 20.37
C VAL A 141 5.24 -10.68 21.57
N ALA A 142 4.94 -11.71 22.37
CA ALA A 142 4.15 -11.55 23.59
C ALA A 142 4.78 -10.57 24.60
N ALA A 143 6.10 -10.64 24.80
CA ALA A 143 6.82 -9.75 25.71
C ALA A 143 6.81 -8.29 25.24
N MET A 144 6.99 -8.04 23.94
CA MET A 144 6.92 -6.70 23.36
C MET A 144 5.52 -6.09 23.48
N ILE A 145 4.49 -6.90 23.25
CA ILE A 145 3.08 -6.49 23.42
C ILE A 145 2.80 -6.15 24.87
N ALA A 146 3.29 -6.95 25.82
CA ALA A 146 3.12 -6.68 27.24
C ALA A 146 3.84 -5.39 27.68
N ALA A 147 5.00 -5.10 27.09
CA ALA A 147 5.76 -3.87 27.39
C ALA A 147 5.09 -2.61 26.85
N ASN A 148 4.53 -2.66 25.63
CA ASN A 148 3.73 -1.57 25.09
C ASN A 148 2.60 -2.10 24.19
N PRO A 149 1.38 -2.25 24.73
CA PRO A 149 0.22 -2.76 23.97
C PRO A 149 -0.12 -1.93 22.74
N ALA A 150 0.25 -0.63 22.71
CA ALA A 150 -0.01 0.25 21.57
C ALA A 150 0.75 -0.20 20.31
N LEU A 151 1.85 -0.96 20.45
CA LEU A 151 2.63 -1.47 19.31
C LEU A 151 1.79 -2.37 18.38
N LEU A 152 0.83 -3.14 18.92
CA LEU A 152 -0.06 -3.99 18.13
C LEU A 152 -1.01 -3.22 17.20
N ALA A 153 -1.35 -1.99 17.56
CA ALA A 153 -2.19 -1.14 16.73
C ALA A 153 -1.39 -0.56 15.55
N ILE A 154 -0.06 -0.54 15.64
CA ILE A 154 0.82 0.15 14.70
C ILE A 154 1.54 -0.82 13.76
N HIS A 155 2.06 -1.94 14.28
CA HIS A 155 2.70 -3.01 13.51
C HIS A 155 2.16 -4.40 13.94
N PRO A 156 1.46 -5.14 13.06
CA PRO A 156 0.91 -6.45 13.39
C PRO A 156 2.02 -7.51 13.35
N TRP A 157 2.87 -7.51 14.38
CA TRP A 157 3.86 -8.57 14.58
C TRP A 157 3.16 -9.91 14.74
N ASP A 158 3.49 -10.81 13.84
CA ASP A 158 3.10 -12.20 13.87
C ASP A 158 4.39 -12.99 13.69
N ALA A 159 4.66 -13.87 14.66
CA ALA A 159 5.88 -14.64 14.71
C ALA A 159 6.11 -15.48 13.45
N GLU A 160 5.04 -15.86 12.74
CA GLU A 160 5.07 -16.74 11.57
C GLU A 160 4.70 -16.06 10.26
N ALA A 161 4.34 -14.78 10.29
CA ALA A 161 4.06 -14.03 9.07
C ALA A 161 5.35 -13.50 8.42
N ALA A 162 5.22 -13.10 7.15
CA ALA A 162 6.28 -12.38 6.45
C ALA A 162 6.55 -11.01 7.10
N ASP A 163 7.83 -10.67 7.26
CA ASP A 163 8.34 -9.45 7.92
C ASP A 163 9.64 -8.96 7.26
N GLU A 164 10.27 -7.91 7.81
CA GLU A 164 11.36 -7.17 7.18
C GLU A 164 12.75 -7.80 7.38
N GLU A 165 13.53 -7.95 6.32
CA GLU A 165 14.94 -8.36 6.37
C GLU A 165 15.87 -7.33 7.02
N GLY A 166 15.35 -6.17 7.43
CA GLY A 166 16.08 -5.19 8.25
C GLY A 166 16.67 -5.83 9.52
N LEU A 167 15.96 -6.82 10.11
CA LEU A 167 16.45 -7.59 11.26
C LEU A 167 17.67 -8.47 10.93
N LEU A 168 17.79 -8.94 9.69
CA LEU A 168 19.00 -9.64 9.23
C LEU A 168 20.16 -8.67 9.05
N ILE A 169 19.89 -7.49 8.48
CA ILE A 169 20.90 -6.43 8.31
C ILE A 169 21.48 -5.98 9.66
N GLU A 170 20.71 -5.99 10.75
CA GLU A 170 21.20 -5.69 12.11
C GLU A 170 22.39 -6.56 12.55
N HIS A 171 22.56 -7.77 12.01
CA HIS A 171 23.73 -8.62 12.30
C HIS A 171 25.06 -8.04 11.76
N SER A 172 24.99 -7.05 10.88
CA SER A 172 26.15 -6.28 10.41
C SER A 172 26.40 -5.02 11.24
N PHE A 173 25.50 -4.68 12.18
CA PHE A 173 25.45 -3.42 12.92
C PHE A 173 25.37 -2.15 12.05
N HIS A 174 24.94 -2.28 10.80
CA HIS A 174 24.53 -1.18 9.93
C HIS A 174 22.99 -1.02 9.85
N GLY A 175 22.26 -1.80 10.65
CA GLY A 175 20.80 -1.78 10.71
C GLY A 175 20.22 -0.56 11.43
N TYR A 176 18.90 -0.49 11.55
CA TYR A 176 18.18 0.65 12.14
C TYR A 176 18.14 0.64 13.67
N PHE A 177 19.31 0.63 14.31
CA PHE A 177 19.36 0.82 15.76
C PHE A 177 18.84 2.20 16.21
N ASP A 178 18.82 3.18 15.30
CA ASP A 178 18.16 4.49 15.46
C ASP A 178 16.63 4.41 15.68
N ALA A 179 16.03 3.24 15.50
CA ALA A 179 14.62 2.99 15.81
C ALA A 179 14.39 2.69 17.29
N TYR A 180 15.39 2.10 17.98
CA TYR A 180 15.28 1.69 19.38
C TYR A 180 15.60 2.82 20.36
N ALA A 181 16.53 3.70 19.99
CA ALA A 181 16.95 4.85 20.79
C ALA A 181 17.21 6.06 19.90
N ASP A 182 17.35 7.25 20.50
CA ASP A 182 17.65 8.46 19.74
C ASP A 182 19.15 8.65 19.51
N LEU A 183 19.65 8.15 18.37
CA LEU A 183 21.08 8.06 18.07
C LEU A 183 21.47 8.92 16.85
N PRO A 184 21.51 10.25 16.96
CA PRO A 184 21.85 11.13 15.84
C PRO A 184 23.25 10.89 15.28
N SER A 185 24.27 10.68 16.13
CA SER A 185 25.65 10.46 15.67
C SER A 185 25.80 9.15 14.87
N TYR A 186 25.12 8.10 15.31
CA TYR A 186 25.08 6.83 14.58
C TYR A 186 24.29 6.95 13.28
N SER A 187 23.16 7.66 13.29
CA SER A 187 22.35 7.90 12.09
C SER A 187 23.14 8.66 11.01
N ASP A 188 23.88 9.69 11.41
CA ASP A 188 24.74 10.47 10.50
C ASP A 188 25.90 9.64 9.96
N TRP A 189 26.50 8.78 10.80
CA TRP A 189 27.54 7.85 10.37
C TRP A 189 27.00 6.84 9.33
N LEU A 190 25.79 6.31 9.52
CA LEU A 190 25.16 5.41 8.54
C LEU A 190 25.01 6.11 7.18
N TRP A 191 24.74 7.41 7.12
CA TRP A 191 24.61 8.13 5.86
C TRP A 191 25.92 8.36 5.11
N GLN A 192 27.07 8.19 5.77
CA GLN A 192 28.39 8.50 5.23
C GLN A 192 29.22 7.24 4.96
N THR A 193 28.74 6.09 5.41
CA THR A 193 29.47 4.81 5.34
C THR A 193 29.01 3.97 4.16
N ASP A 194 29.90 3.13 3.63
CA ASP A 194 29.54 2.13 2.62
C ASP A 194 28.78 0.94 3.25
N HIS A 195 27.57 0.66 2.74
CA HIS A 195 26.71 -0.44 3.22
C HIS A 195 26.87 -1.73 2.42
N VAL A 196 27.74 -1.78 1.41
CA VAL A 196 27.99 -3.02 0.64
C VAL A 196 28.34 -4.21 1.57
N PRO A 197 29.17 -4.07 2.62
CA PRO A 197 29.43 -5.19 3.54
C PRO A 197 28.17 -5.71 4.24
N ALA A 198 27.25 -4.81 4.62
CA ALA A 198 25.98 -5.19 5.26
C ALA A 198 25.07 -5.99 4.31
N TYR A 199 24.98 -5.58 3.05
CA TYR A 199 24.18 -6.30 2.03
C TYR A 199 24.84 -7.62 1.59
N ARG A 200 26.18 -7.71 1.57
CA ARG A 200 26.88 -8.99 1.38
C ARG A 200 26.65 -9.95 2.54
N HIS A 201 26.61 -9.44 3.77
CA HIS A 201 26.23 -10.25 4.92
C HIS A 201 24.76 -10.70 4.83
N LEU A 202 23.85 -9.82 4.38
CA LEU A 202 22.46 -10.20 4.07
C LEU A 202 22.43 -11.34 3.04
N GLN A 203 23.20 -11.29 1.95
CA GLN A 203 23.29 -12.40 0.99
C GLN A 203 23.68 -13.73 1.66
N ARG A 204 24.68 -13.72 2.56
CA ARG A 204 25.08 -14.92 3.31
C ARG A 204 23.96 -15.44 4.20
N MET A 205 23.24 -14.56 4.89
CA MET A 205 22.08 -14.93 5.70
C MET A 205 20.93 -15.51 4.85
N LEU A 206 20.66 -14.92 3.68
CA LEU A 206 19.67 -15.44 2.73
C LEU A 206 20.03 -16.84 2.24
N LYS A 207 21.29 -17.07 1.86
CA LYS A 207 21.79 -18.40 1.48
C LYS A 207 21.62 -19.41 2.62
N PHE A 208 21.95 -19.00 3.84
CA PHE A 208 21.81 -19.86 5.01
C PHE A 208 20.36 -20.24 5.29
N ILE A 209 19.42 -19.29 5.28
CA ILE A 209 18.00 -19.58 5.48
C ILE A 209 17.43 -20.39 4.29
N GLN A 210 17.87 -20.11 3.06
CA GLN A 210 17.48 -20.86 1.87
C GLN A 210 17.87 -22.34 2.00
N TRP A 211 19.11 -22.62 2.39
CA TRP A 211 19.60 -23.98 2.65
C TRP A 211 18.75 -24.68 3.72
N GLN A 212 18.45 -24.01 4.84
CA GLN A 212 17.58 -24.56 5.89
C GLN A 212 16.18 -24.92 5.35
N LYS A 213 15.56 -24.02 4.59
CA LYS A 213 14.23 -24.23 4.00
C LYS A 213 14.22 -25.37 2.99
N ARG A 214 15.25 -25.48 2.14
CA ARG A 214 15.39 -26.57 1.15
C ARG A 214 15.53 -27.92 1.82
N ARG A 215 16.32 -27.99 2.90
CA ARG A 215 16.46 -29.20 3.72
C ARG A 215 15.14 -29.63 4.37
N ARG A 216 14.22 -28.69 4.62
CA ARG A 216 12.84 -28.94 5.08
C ARG A 216 11.82 -29.12 3.94
N GLY A 217 12.29 -29.30 2.70
CA GLY A 217 11.46 -29.64 1.54
C GLY A 217 10.86 -28.46 0.78
N SER A 218 11.22 -27.22 1.12
CA SER A 218 10.78 -26.05 0.35
C SER A 218 11.32 -26.10 -1.08
N ARG A 219 10.45 -25.82 -2.06
CA ARG A 219 10.76 -25.75 -3.49
C ARG A 219 10.74 -24.33 -4.04
N ALA A 220 10.67 -23.34 -3.16
CA ALA A 220 10.75 -21.95 -3.58
C ALA A 220 12.10 -21.64 -4.23
N GLN A 221 12.12 -20.61 -5.07
CA GLN A 221 13.27 -20.25 -5.89
C GLN A 221 13.71 -18.81 -5.63
N ARG A 222 12.75 -17.93 -5.38
CA ARG A 222 12.98 -16.49 -5.41
C ARG A 222 12.55 -15.81 -4.12
N TRP A 223 13.40 -14.94 -3.58
CA TRP A 223 13.10 -14.19 -2.36
C TRP A 223 12.16 -13.02 -2.62
N VAL A 224 11.21 -12.81 -1.69
CA VAL A 224 10.43 -11.58 -1.57
C VAL A 224 10.94 -10.82 -0.34
N LEU A 225 11.75 -9.81 -0.59
CA LEU A 225 12.29 -8.91 0.41
C LEU A 225 11.39 -7.69 0.54
N LYS A 226 11.34 -7.11 1.74
CA LYS A 226 10.62 -5.87 2.01
C LYS A 226 11.28 -5.18 3.20
N ALA A 227 11.77 -3.96 3.01
CA ALA A 227 12.21 -3.08 4.09
C ALA A 227 12.18 -1.61 3.66
N PRO A 228 11.67 -0.68 4.49
CA PRO A 228 11.96 0.75 4.33
C PRO A 228 13.46 1.04 4.39
N HIS A 229 14.28 0.09 4.90
CA HIS A 229 15.73 0.15 4.87
C HIS A 229 16.31 0.40 3.47
N HIS A 230 15.72 -0.20 2.44
CA HIS A 230 16.16 -0.02 1.07
C HIS A 230 16.00 1.41 0.55
N LEU A 231 15.15 2.26 1.14
CA LEU A 231 15.06 3.68 0.76
C LEU A 231 16.36 4.44 1.03
N ARG A 232 17.15 4.06 2.04
CA ARG A 232 18.45 4.70 2.32
C ARG A 232 19.58 4.16 1.46
N GLN A 233 19.39 2.98 0.87
CA GLN A 233 20.49 2.14 0.35
C GLN A 233 20.12 1.53 -1.01
N ILE A 234 19.34 2.25 -1.83
CA ILE A 234 18.83 1.70 -3.08
C ILE A 234 19.96 1.42 -4.08
N ASP A 235 21.01 2.25 -4.07
CA ASP A 235 22.19 2.05 -4.92
C ASP A 235 22.97 0.80 -4.46
N VAL A 236 23.10 0.60 -3.15
CA VAL A 236 23.75 -0.58 -2.57
C VAL A 236 22.96 -1.85 -2.86
N LEU A 237 21.63 -1.78 -2.82
CA LEU A 237 20.76 -2.89 -3.22
C LEU A 237 21.12 -3.37 -4.63
N PHE A 238 21.19 -2.46 -5.62
CA PHE A 238 21.53 -2.82 -6.99
C PHE A 238 23.01 -3.19 -7.18
N LYS A 239 23.94 -2.67 -6.37
CA LYS A 239 25.34 -3.11 -6.40
C LYS A 239 25.49 -4.58 -5.99
N VAL A 240 24.71 -5.02 -5.01
CA VAL A 240 24.80 -6.37 -4.44
C VAL A 240 23.84 -7.36 -5.13
N PHE A 241 22.67 -6.89 -5.55
CA PHE A 241 21.65 -7.63 -6.28
C PHE A 241 21.34 -6.93 -7.61
N PRO A 242 22.23 -7.05 -8.62
CA PRO A 242 22.11 -6.29 -9.87
C PRO A 242 20.83 -6.57 -10.66
N GLY A 243 20.24 -7.76 -10.54
CA GLY A 243 18.96 -8.08 -11.17
C GLY A 243 17.74 -7.91 -10.25
N ALA A 244 17.89 -7.34 -9.05
CA ALA A 244 16.77 -7.09 -8.15
C ALA A 244 15.64 -6.34 -8.86
N GLN A 245 14.40 -6.79 -8.71
CA GLN A 245 13.23 -6.13 -9.29
C GLN A 245 12.47 -5.42 -8.18
N VAL A 246 12.40 -4.08 -8.26
CA VAL A 246 11.96 -3.24 -7.15
C VAL A 246 10.51 -2.81 -7.34
N ILE A 247 9.66 -3.15 -6.38
CA ILE A 247 8.28 -2.66 -6.29
C ILE A 247 8.27 -1.48 -5.32
N GLN A 248 8.16 -0.26 -5.84
CA GLN A 248 8.05 0.93 -5.02
C GLN A 248 6.57 1.24 -4.74
N THR A 249 6.23 1.36 -3.46
CA THR A 249 4.86 1.66 -3.03
C THR A 249 4.67 3.13 -2.70
N HIS A 250 3.50 3.67 -3.05
CA HIS A 250 3.21 5.10 -2.98
C HIS A 250 1.95 5.41 -2.16
N ARG A 251 2.09 6.39 -1.26
CA ARG A 251 1.03 7.08 -0.53
C ARG A 251 1.51 8.48 -0.19
N ASP A 252 0.60 9.43 0.03
CA ASP A 252 0.98 10.79 0.40
C ASP A 252 1.74 10.75 1.75
N PRO A 253 2.96 11.34 1.86
CA PRO A 253 3.71 11.40 3.09
C PRO A 253 2.96 12.07 4.26
N LEU A 254 1.98 12.93 3.96
CA LEU A 254 1.07 13.51 4.96
C LEU A 254 0.29 12.44 5.73
N GLU A 255 -0.01 11.30 5.11
CA GLU A 255 -0.74 10.19 5.73
C GLU A 255 0.19 9.12 6.34
N THR A 256 1.49 9.14 6.04
CA THR A 256 2.41 8.06 6.43
C THR A 256 3.46 8.47 7.45
N VAL A 257 4.00 9.69 7.34
CA VAL A 257 5.10 10.16 8.19
C VAL A 257 4.68 10.29 9.66
N PRO A 258 3.51 10.87 9.99
CA PRO A 258 3.12 10.99 11.40
C PRO A 258 2.88 9.62 12.06
N SER A 259 2.30 8.67 11.32
CA SER A 259 2.19 7.28 11.79
C SER A 259 3.55 6.64 12.06
N SER A 260 4.57 6.97 11.27
CA SER A 260 5.93 6.49 11.48
C SER A 260 6.58 7.12 12.72
N GLY A 261 6.34 8.42 12.97
CA GLY A 261 6.76 9.09 14.21
C GLY A 261 6.14 8.43 15.44
N SER A 262 4.84 8.13 15.38
CA SER A 262 4.13 7.40 16.43
C SER A 262 4.70 6.01 16.69
N PHE A 263 5.01 5.25 15.64
CA PHE A 263 5.64 3.93 15.79
C PHE A 263 6.97 4.01 16.53
N ILE A 264 7.86 4.91 16.08
CA ILE A 264 9.21 5.03 16.62
C ILE A 264 9.19 5.53 18.06
N HIS A 265 8.33 6.50 18.39
CA HIS A 265 8.16 6.94 19.77
C HIS A 265 7.68 5.78 20.67
N ASN A 266 6.68 5.02 20.24
CA ASN A 266 6.18 3.87 21.01
C ASN A 266 7.23 2.76 21.17
N LEU A 267 8.08 2.55 20.15
CA LEU A 267 9.19 1.62 20.25
C LEU A 267 10.25 2.11 21.25
N ARG A 268 10.60 3.41 21.20
CA ARG A 268 11.55 4.03 22.13
C ARG A 268 11.11 3.97 23.59
N LEU A 269 9.82 4.05 23.88
CA LEU A 269 9.29 3.87 25.25
C LEU A 269 9.66 2.52 25.88
N VAL A 270 10.00 1.51 25.08
CA VAL A 270 10.44 0.19 25.58
C VAL A 270 11.91 0.20 26.03
N TYR A 271 12.71 1.15 25.52
CA TYR A 271 14.17 1.17 25.66
C TYR A 271 14.71 2.40 26.39
N MET A 272 14.12 3.57 26.19
CA MET A 272 14.62 4.84 26.73
C MET A 272 14.02 5.16 28.11
N GLN A 273 14.69 6.02 28.87
CA GLN A 273 14.16 6.63 30.08
C GLN A 273 13.11 7.68 29.72
N ASP A 274 13.47 8.65 28.89
CA ASP A 274 12.56 9.69 28.40
C ASP A 274 12.54 9.76 26.86
N ALA A 275 11.52 9.13 26.27
CA ALA A 275 11.35 9.10 24.82
C ALA A 275 10.57 10.33 24.34
N ASP A 276 11.25 11.36 23.85
CA ASP A 276 10.59 12.55 23.29
C ASP A 276 9.87 12.24 21.95
N PRO A 277 8.52 12.42 21.87
CA PRO A 277 7.77 12.23 20.63
C PRO A 277 8.17 13.23 19.53
N VAL A 278 8.56 14.46 19.86
CA VAL A 278 8.96 15.48 18.89
C VAL A 278 10.25 15.06 18.18
N ARG A 279 11.28 14.67 18.94
CA ARG A 279 12.54 14.16 18.37
C ARG A 279 12.30 12.90 17.52
N ALA A 280 11.47 11.97 18.00
CA ALA A 280 11.12 10.76 17.23
C ALA A 280 10.46 11.09 15.89
N GLY A 281 9.51 12.02 15.87
CA GLY A 281 8.84 12.48 14.65
C GLY A 281 9.77 13.17 13.67
N GLN A 282 10.51 14.18 14.14
CA GLN A 282 11.41 14.98 13.33
C GLN A 282 12.53 14.14 12.70
N GLN A 283 13.19 13.29 13.50
CA GLN A 283 14.25 12.42 12.99
C GLN A 283 13.71 11.45 11.94
N ARG A 284 12.55 10.83 12.20
CA ARG A 284 11.98 9.86 11.26
C ARG A 284 11.54 10.51 9.95
N SER A 285 10.96 11.72 10.02
CA SER A 285 10.63 12.52 8.84
C SER A 285 11.87 12.85 8.02
N ALA A 286 12.94 13.34 8.67
CA ALA A 286 14.19 13.71 8.00
C ALA A 286 14.85 12.52 7.30
N ILE A 287 14.90 11.36 7.98
CA ILE A 287 15.41 10.10 7.43
C ILE A 287 14.67 9.70 6.15
N TYR A 288 13.33 9.71 6.19
CA TYR A 288 12.53 9.30 5.05
C TYR A 288 12.54 10.31 3.91
N ALA A 289 12.56 11.61 4.22
CA ALA A 289 12.69 12.65 3.21
C ALA A 289 14.03 12.51 2.47
N ARG A 290 15.13 12.26 3.20
CA ARG A 290 16.43 12.01 2.60
C ARG A 290 16.47 10.74 1.75
N GLY A 291 16.04 9.60 2.30
CA GLY A 291 16.03 8.34 1.56
C GLY A 291 15.17 8.40 0.29
N MET A 292 14.02 9.10 0.35
CA MET A 292 13.18 9.30 -0.82
C MET A 292 13.87 10.16 -1.90
N ARG A 293 14.55 11.25 -1.50
CA ARG A 293 15.34 12.06 -2.44
C ARG A 293 16.47 11.28 -3.08
N GLU A 294 17.20 10.47 -2.31
CA GLU A 294 18.28 9.64 -2.81
C GLU A 294 17.76 8.54 -3.76
N THR A 295 16.60 7.96 -3.44
CA THR A 295 15.91 7.00 -4.31
C THR A 295 15.48 7.63 -5.63
N LEU A 296 14.89 8.83 -5.60
CA LEU A 296 14.55 9.59 -6.81
C LEU A 296 15.79 9.86 -7.66
N ARG A 297 16.86 10.37 -7.03
CA ARG A 297 18.12 10.66 -7.71
C ARG A 297 18.71 9.41 -8.38
N TYR A 298 18.69 8.27 -7.70
CA TYR A 298 19.16 7.01 -8.26
C TYR A 298 18.36 6.62 -9.51
N ARG A 299 17.02 6.73 -9.46
CA ARG A 299 16.14 6.43 -10.59
C ARG A 299 16.36 7.36 -11.78
N ASP A 300 16.62 8.64 -11.53
CA ASP A 300 16.91 9.61 -12.59
C ASP A 300 18.25 9.31 -13.29
N GLN A 301 19.23 8.82 -12.53
CA GLN A 301 20.54 8.41 -13.06
C GLN A 301 20.51 7.03 -13.74
N HIS A 302 19.54 6.18 -13.39
CA HIS A 302 19.43 4.80 -13.86
C HIS A 302 18.01 4.51 -14.37
N PRO A 303 17.57 5.12 -15.48
CA PRO A 303 16.20 4.95 -15.99
C PRO A 303 15.88 3.51 -16.42
N ALA A 304 16.90 2.69 -16.68
CA ALA A 304 16.76 1.27 -16.99
C ALA A 304 16.64 0.36 -15.75
N ALA A 305 16.81 0.90 -14.53
CA ALA A 305 16.65 0.12 -13.31
C ALA A 305 15.19 -0.36 -13.18
N PRO A 306 14.96 -1.65 -12.87
CA PRO A 306 13.63 -2.25 -12.86
C PRO A 306 12.84 -1.79 -11.64
N PHE A 307 12.05 -0.73 -11.81
CA PHE A 307 11.06 -0.28 -10.83
C PHE A 307 9.63 -0.47 -11.33
N LEU A 308 8.75 -0.94 -10.45
CA LEU A 308 7.31 -0.93 -10.62
C LEU A 308 6.67 -0.06 -9.53
N ASP A 309 5.93 0.95 -9.94
CA ASP A 309 5.26 1.89 -9.04
C ASP A 309 3.84 1.40 -8.72
N ILE A 310 3.54 1.20 -7.42
CA ILE A 310 2.25 0.69 -6.93
C ILE A 310 1.66 1.68 -5.92
N TRP A 311 0.43 2.13 -6.13
CA TRP A 311 -0.23 3.03 -5.19
C TRP A 311 -1.01 2.27 -4.13
N PHE A 312 -0.94 2.72 -2.88
CA PHE A 312 -1.67 2.15 -1.75
C PHE A 312 -3.16 2.02 -2.04
N ALA A 313 -3.76 3.04 -2.67
CA ALA A 313 -5.17 3.04 -3.05
C ALA A 313 -5.53 1.86 -3.97
N ASP A 314 -4.64 1.47 -4.88
CA ASP A 314 -4.84 0.32 -5.78
C ASP A 314 -4.70 -1.00 -5.04
N THR A 315 -3.72 -1.11 -4.14
CA THR A 315 -3.55 -2.30 -3.31
C THR A 315 -4.78 -2.57 -2.45
N VAL A 316 -5.49 -1.54 -1.99
CA VAL A 316 -6.71 -1.69 -1.18
C VAL A 316 -7.95 -1.97 -2.03
N SER A 317 -8.13 -1.23 -3.12
CA SER A 317 -9.35 -1.32 -3.96
C SER A 317 -9.31 -2.51 -4.92
N ARG A 318 -8.14 -2.85 -5.47
CA ARG A 318 -7.94 -3.84 -6.53
C ARG A 318 -6.66 -4.68 -6.35
N PRO A 319 -6.48 -5.36 -5.20
CA PRO A 319 -5.25 -6.10 -4.87
C PRO A 319 -4.85 -7.15 -5.92
N LEU A 320 -5.79 -7.92 -6.47
CA LEU A 320 -5.46 -8.95 -7.48
C LEU A 320 -4.98 -8.35 -8.81
N GLN A 321 -5.46 -7.15 -9.20
CA GLN A 321 -4.93 -6.46 -10.37
C GLN A 321 -3.48 -6.02 -10.14
N VAL A 322 -3.18 -5.53 -8.94
CA VAL A 322 -1.81 -5.18 -8.52
C VAL A 322 -0.90 -6.42 -8.54
N VAL A 323 -1.37 -7.56 -8.02
CA VAL A 323 -0.63 -8.84 -8.08
C VAL A 323 -0.33 -9.22 -9.53
N ARG A 324 -1.31 -9.19 -10.43
CA ARG A 324 -1.10 -9.52 -11.85
C ARG A 324 -0.05 -8.61 -12.49
N ALA A 325 -0.09 -7.30 -12.19
CA ALA A 325 0.91 -6.35 -12.67
C ALA A 325 2.32 -6.67 -12.14
N ILE A 326 2.43 -7.01 -10.84
CA ILE A 326 3.69 -7.46 -10.25
C ILE A 326 4.21 -8.70 -10.95
N TYR A 327 3.38 -9.73 -11.14
CA TYR A 327 3.77 -10.99 -11.79
C TYR A 327 4.25 -10.78 -13.22
N ALA A 328 3.53 -9.95 -13.99
CA ALA A 328 3.95 -9.56 -15.33
C ALA A 328 5.30 -8.82 -15.33
N PHE A 329 5.49 -7.87 -14.42
CA PHE A 329 6.74 -7.13 -14.26
C PHE A 329 7.91 -8.02 -13.88
N VAL A 330 7.69 -8.99 -12.97
CA VAL A 330 8.74 -9.90 -12.51
C VAL A 330 8.96 -11.11 -13.42
N GLY A 331 8.24 -11.19 -14.54
CA GLY A 331 8.37 -12.27 -15.52
C GLY A 331 7.87 -13.64 -15.01
N LEU A 332 6.91 -13.65 -14.07
CA LEU A 332 6.35 -14.88 -13.51
C LEU A 332 4.92 -15.11 -14.01
N ALA A 333 4.59 -16.36 -14.32
CA ALA A 333 3.20 -16.77 -14.49
C ALA A 333 2.47 -16.76 -13.13
N LEU A 334 1.21 -16.35 -13.15
CA LEU A 334 0.27 -16.45 -12.02
C LEU A 334 -0.73 -17.58 -12.28
N PRO A 335 -0.43 -18.83 -11.84
CA PRO A 335 -1.38 -19.93 -11.89
C PRO A 335 -2.68 -19.63 -11.14
N ALA A 336 -3.78 -20.21 -11.60
CA ALA A 336 -5.10 -20.03 -11.00
C ALA A 336 -5.13 -20.47 -9.52
N ASP A 337 -4.44 -21.55 -9.15
CA ASP A 337 -4.37 -22.02 -7.76
C ASP A 337 -3.60 -21.07 -6.84
N VAL A 338 -2.59 -20.37 -7.37
CA VAL A 338 -1.84 -19.33 -6.64
C VAL A 338 -2.73 -18.11 -6.42
N GLU A 339 -3.42 -17.67 -7.47
CA GLU A 339 -4.33 -16.53 -7.41
C GLU A 339 -5.49 -16.77 -6.43
N GLU A 340 -6.07 -17.98 -6.44
CA GLU A 340 -7.11 -18.37 -5.48
C GLU A 340 -6.61 -18.32 -4.03
N ARG A 341 -5.41 -18.84 -3.75
CA ARG A 341 -4.80 -18.73 -2.40
C ARG A 341 -4.65 -17.28 -1.96
N MET A 342 -4.21 -16.40 -2.86
CA MET A 342 -4.07 -14.97 -2.59
C MET A 342 -5.43 -14.31 -2.33
N GLN A 343 -6.45 -14.68 -3.09
CA GLN A 343 -7.82 -14.19 -2.89
C GLN A 343 -8.37 -14.62 -1.51
N VAL A 344 -8.21 -15.89 -1.15
CA VAL A 344 -8.62 -16.40 0.17
C VAL A 344 -7.90 -15.64 1.29
N HIS A 345 -6.59 -15.41 1.16
CA HIS A 345 -5.83 -14.62 2.15
C HIS A 345 -6.36 -13.18 2.29
N LEU A 346 -6.67 -12.52 1.16
CA LEU A 346 -7.24 -11.18 1.14
C LEU A 346 -8.60 -11.09 1.83
N GLU A 347 -9.47 -12.08 1.62
CA GLU A 347 -10.79 -12.16 2.25
C GLU A 347 -10.70 -12.35 3.77
N HIS A 348 -9.75 -13.16 4.24
CA HIS A 348 -9.47 -13.33 5.67
C HIS A 348 -8.93 -12.04 6.29
N ASN A 349 -7.93 -11.40 5.65
CA ASN A 349 -7.31 -10.18 6.17
C ASN A 349 -8.30 -9.01 6.28
N ARG A 350 -9.21 -8.86 5.30
CA ARG A 350 -10.27 -7.84 5.35
C ARG A 350 -11.15 -7.93 6.60
N ARG A 351 -11.37 -9.13 7.13
CA ARG A 351 -12.16 -9.35 8.36
C ARG A 351 -11.41 -8.92 9.64
N GLU A 352 -10.10 -8.77 9.57
CA GLU A 352 -9.23 -8.41 10.70
C GLU A 352 -8.83 -6.93 10.71
N LEU A 353 -9.34 -6.11 9.79
CA LEU A 353 -9.01 -4.68 9.70
C LEU A 353 -9.38 -3.95 11.00
N ARG A 354 -8.35 -3.55 11.74
CA ARG A 354 -8.48 -2.77 12.98
C ARG A 354 -8.72 -1.29 12.69
N PRO A 355 -9.47 -0.58 13.56
CA PRO A 355 -9.73 0.84 13.39
C PRO A 355 -8.43 1.64 13.35
N PRO A 356 -8.38 2.74 12.58
CA PRO A 356 -7.21 3.61 12.51
C PRO A 356 -6.91 4.21 13.88
N HIS A 357 -5.64 4.18 14.28
CA HIS A 357 -5.17 4.90 15.46
C HIS A 357 -5.09 6.40 15.12
N SER A 358 -5.74 7.25 15.92
CA SER A 358 -5.68 8.71 15.75
C SER A 358 -4.34 9.24 16.28
N TYR A 359 -3.67 10.05 15.48
CA TYR A 359 -2.44 10.75 15.85
C TYR A 359 -2.53 12.21 15.39
N SER A 360 -1.94 13.12 16.17
CA SER A 360 -1.77 14.53 15.80
C SER A 360 -0.35 14.74 15.28
N MET A 361 -0.20 15.47 14.16
CA MET A 361 1.13 15.83 13.63
C MET A 361 1.90 16.70 14.64
N GLU A 362 1.20 17.60 15.33
CA GLU A 362 1.81 18.53 16.30
C GLU A 362 2.47 17.79 17.46
N ARG A 363 1.87 16.68 17.93
CA ARG A 363 2.47 15.84 19.00
C ARG A 363 3.88 15.36 18.64
N PHE A 364 4.15 15.13 17.36
CA PHE A 364 5.42 14.63 16.85
C PHE A 364 6.30 15.76 16.28
N GLY A 365 5.96 17.02 16.55
CA GLY A 365 6.68 18.18 16.05
C GLY A 365 6.69 18.29 14.53
N LEU A 366 5.67 17.73 13.87
CA LEU A 366 5.49 17.75 12.42
C LEU A 366 4.42 18.77 12.05
N SER A 367 4.56 19.35 10.86
CA SER A 367 3.51 20.16 10.24
C SER A 367 3.30 19.72 8.79
N GLU A 368 2.09 19.96 8.29
CA GLU A 368 1.77 19.73 6.88
C GLU A 368 2.72 20.50 5.95
N GLU A 369 3.00 21.78 6.27
CA GLU A 369 3.90 22.63 5.49
C GLU A 369 5.32 22.04 5.42
N GLN A 370 5.86 21.58 6.55
CA GLN A 370 7.15 20.90 6.58
C GLN A 370 7.16 19.66 5.71
N ILE A 371 6.17 18.77 5.85
CA ILE A 371 6.12 17.51 5.09
C ILE A 371 5.97 17.80 3.59
N ARG A 372 5.10 18.75 3.21
CA ARG A 372 4.94 19.17 1.81
C ARG A 372 6.25 19.68 1.22
N ARG A 373 6.99 20.51 1.95
CA ARG A 373 8.30 21.02 1.53
C ARG A 373 9.34 19.89 1.41
N ASP A 374 9.50 19.09 2.46
CA ASP A 374 10.60 18.11 2.55
C ASP A 374 10.41 16.94 1.56
N PHE A 375 9.17 16.64 1.17
CA PHE A 375 8.79 15.61 0.18
C PHE A 375 8.29 16.19 -1.16
N ALA A 376 8.50 17.49 -1.44
CA ALA A 376 7.91 18.16 -2.60
C ALA A 376 8.17 17.44 -3.93
N ALA A 377 9.43 17.05 -4.19
CA ALA A 377 9.81 16.35 -5.43
C ALA A 377 9.11 14.98 -5.57
N TYR A 378 8.99 14.23 -4.47
CA TYR A 378 8.28 12.95 -4.46
C TYR A 378 6.78 13.13 -4.71
N ARG A 379 6.16 14.11 -4.01
CA ARG A 379 4.73 14.40 -4.18
C ARG A 379 4.42 14.88 -5.60
N ALA A 380 5.24 15.75 -6.17
CA ALA A 380 5.09 16.22 -7.54
C ALA A 380 5.20 15.08 -8.57
N ARG A 381 6.04 14.08 -8.33
CA ARG A 381 6.23 12.96 -9.26
C ARG A 381 5.14 11.89 -9.17
N TYR A 382 4.72 11.52 -7.95
CA TYR A 382 3.89 10.31 -7.75
C TYR A 382 2.53 10.54 -7.12
N ILE A 383 2.31 11.68 -6.44
CA ILE A 383 1.09 11.93 -5.67
C ILE A 383 0.18 12.91 -6.41
N LEU A 384 0.66 14.13 -6.62
CA LEU A 384 -0.11 15.23 -7.22
C LEU A 384 -0.67 14.91 -8.62
N PRO A 385 0.09 14.27 -9.55
CA PRO A 385 -0.45 13.95 -10.87
C PRO A 385 -1.66 13.01 -10.81
N ARG A 386 -1.67 12.11 -9.83
CA ARG A 386 -2.76 11.15 -9.63
C ARG A 386 -3.97 11.78 -8.98
N GLU A 387 -3.76 12.66 -8.00
CA GLU A 387 -4.82 13.47 -7.39
C GLU A 387 -5.50 14.36 -8.44
N LEU A 388 -4.70 15.05 -9.26
CA LEU A 388 -5.22 15.91 -10.32
C LEU A 388 -6.06 15.12 -11.31
N ARG A 389 -5.56 13.98 -11.80
CA ARG A 389 -6.33 13.09 -12.70
C ARG A 389 -7.65 12.64 -12.07
N SER A 390 -7.63 12.34 -10.79
CA SER A 390 -8.82 11.92 -10.04
C SER A 390 -9.86 13.05 -9.91
N LEU A 391 -9.42 14.32 -9.87
CA LEU A 391 -10.32 15.48 -9.89
C LEU A 391 -10.85 15.74 -11.31
N GLU A 392 -9.98 15.66 -12.32
CA GLU A 392 -10.36 15.77 -13.74
C GLU A 392 -11.41 14.72 -14.13
N ASP A 393 -11.25 13.48 -13.66
CA ASP A 393 -12.19 12.39 -13.93
C ASP A 393 -13.56 12.62 -13.28
N ARG A 394 -13.59 13.08 -12.02
CA ARG A 394 -14.85 13.43 -11.35
C ARG A 394 -15.57 14.58 -12.06
N GLU A 395 -14.83 15.61 -12.47
CA GLU A 395 -15.41 16.73 -13.22
C GLU A 395 -15.87 16.30 -14.61
N ALA A 396 -15.13 15.42 -15.29
CA ALA A 396 -15.54 14.86 -16.58
C ALA A 396 -16.85 14.06 -16.46
N ILE A 397 -16.99 13.24 -15.41
CA ILE A 397 -18.23 12.51 -15.11
C ILE A 397 -19.37 13.49 -14.79
N ARG A 398 -19.11 14.59 -14.07
CA ARG A 398 -20.14 15.60 -13.81
C ARG A 398 -20.64 16.24 -15.09
N ARG A 399 -19.72 16.67 -15.95
CA ARG A 399 -20.05 17.24 -17.27
C ARG A 399 -20.79 16.24 -18.15
N LEU A 400 -20.39 14.98 -18.12
CA LEU A 400 -21.06 13.89 -18.82
C LEU A 400 -22.54 13.79 -18.41
N LYS A 401 -22.84 13.73 -17.10
CA LYS A 401 -24.24 13.62 -16.63
C LYS A 401 -25.04 14.90 -16.88
N HIS A 402 -24.44 16.08 -16.73
CA HIS A 402 -25.08 17.35 -17.08
C HIS A 402 -25.40 17.42 -18.59
N ALA A 403 -24.49 16.95 -19.45
CA ALA A 403 -24.72 16.87 -20.89
C ALA A 403 -25.83 15.86 -21.21
N TYR A 404 -25.88 14.72 -20.52
CA TYR A 404 -26.95 13.74 -20.67
C TYR A 404 -28.33 14.37 -20.41
N PHE A 405 -28.53 15.05 -19.28
CA PHE A 405 -29.81 15.71 -18.97
C PHE A 405 -30.16 16.77 -20.02
N ARG A 406 -29.20 17.64 -20.37
CA ARG A 406 -29.38 18.65 -21.42
C ARG A 406 -29.77 18.02 -22.76
N CYS A 407 -29.12 16.93 -23.18
CA CYS A 407 -29.42 16.31 -24.47
C CYS A 407 -30.83 15.70 -24.50
N VAL A 408 -31.28 15.10 -23.41
CA VAL A 408 -32.66 14.61 -23.28
C VAL A 408 -33.64 15.77 -23.38
N ASP A 409 -33.48 16.82 -22.57
CA ASP A 409 -34.41 17.96 -22.53
C ASP A 409 -34.44 18.78 -23.83
N THR A 410 -33.42 18.67 -24.66
CA THR A 410 -33.29 19.39 -25.94
C THR A 410 -33.46 18.50 -27.18
N ALA A 411 -33.74 17.20 -27.00
CA ALA A 411 -33.81 16.20 -28.07
C ALA A 411 -32.52 16.10 -28.93
N ASN A 412 -31.35 16.44 -28.39
CA ASN A 412 -30.07 16.31 -29.10
C ASN A 412 -29.54 14.86 -29.06
N LEU A 413 -30.14 13.99 -29.88
CA LEU A 413 -29.83 12.56 -29.91
C LEU A 413 -28.42 12.25 -30.43
N ASP A 414 -27.87 13.08 -31.32
CA ASP A 414 -26.53 12.91 -31.86
C ASP A 414 -25.46 13.10 -30.79
N GLU A 415 -25.60 14.13 -29.95
CA GLU A 415 -24.70 14.31 -28.82
C GLU A 415 -24.93 13.23 -27.75
N LEU A 416 -26.20 12.92 -27.42
CA LEU A 416 -26.56 11.90 -26.43
C LEU A 416 -25.92 10.55 -26.73
N ARG A 417 -25.90 10.14 -28.01
CA ARG A 417 -25.25 8.92 -28.50
C ARG A 417 -23.78 8.83 -28.08
N THR A 418 -23.06 9.96 -28.04
CA THR A 418 -21.63 9.99 -27.67
C THR A 418 -21.37 9.86 -26.17
N LEU A 419 -22.40 9.99 -25.34
CA LEU A 419 -22.31 9.94 -23.87
C LEU A 419 -22.53 8.53 -23.31
N LEU A 420 -23.04 7.62 -24.15
CA LEU A 420 -23.50 6.29 -23.76
C LEU A 420 -22.55 5.21 -24.29
N HIS A 421 -22.21 4.26 -23.43
CA HIS A 421 -21.55 3.04 -23.88
C HIS A 421 -22.47 2.24 -24.81
N GLU A 422 -21.90 1.51 -25.77
CA GLU A 422 -22.64 0.67 -26.72
C GLU A 422 -23.66 -0.27 -26.04
N ASP A 423 -23.23 -1.09 -25.07
CA ASP A 423 -24.15 -1.90 -24.23
C ASP A 423 -24.62 -1.19 -22.95
N VAL A 424 -24.97 0.09 -23.02
CA VAL A 424 -25.58 0.79 -21.87
C VAL A 424 -26.85 0.08 -21.39
N VAL A 425 -27.07 0.06 -20.07
CA VAL A 425 -28.31 -0.43 -19.47
C VAL A 425 -28.99 0.69 -18.69
N MET A 426 -30.25 0.96 -19.03
CA MET A 426 -31.07 1.99 -18.38
C MET A 426 -32.23 1.31 -17.66
N HIS A 427 -32.35 1.54 -16.35
CA HIS A 427 -33.39 0.93 -15.51
C HIS A 427 -34.19 2.04 -14.83
N PHE A 428 -35.46 2.16 -15.18
CA PHE A 428 -36.35 3.19 -14.65
C PHE A 428 -37.41 2.54 -13.76
N VAL A 429 -37.44 2.94 -12.49
CA VAL A 429 -38.43 2.49 -11.51
C VAL A 429 -39.21 3.71 -11.02
N GLY A 430 -40.48 3.80 -11.41
CA GLY A 430 -41.42 4.82 -10.93
C GLY A 430 -42.48 4.24 -10.01
N GLY A 431 -43.49 5.04 -9.67
CA GLY A 431 -44.54 4.61 -8.75
C GLY A 431 -45.43 3.47 -9.28
N SER A 432 -45.63 3.41 -10.60
CA SER A 432 -46.53 2.46 -11.26
C SER A 432 -45.88 1.69 -12.42
N TYR A 433 -44.59 1.91 -12.68
CA TYR A 433 -43.88 1.33 -13.81
C TYR A 433 -42.47 0.90 -13.42
N GLU A 434 -41.99 -0.13 -14.11
CA GLU A 434 -40.59 -0.55 -14.09
C GLU A 434 -40.20 -0.94 -15.51
N ASN A 435 -39.12 -0.37 -16.03
CA ASN A 435 -38.69 -0.64 -17.40
C ASN A 435 -37.16 -0.73 -17.48
N VAL A 436 -36.68 -1.67 -18.28
CA VAL A 436 -35.24 -1.92 -18.50
C VAL A 436 -34.96 -1.88 -19.98
N VAL A 437 -34.11 -0.94 -20.40
CA VAL A 437 -33.66 -0.78 -21.79
C VAL A 437 -32.19 -1.17 -21.88
N ARG A 438 -31.85 -2.00 -22.85
CA ARG A 438 -30.48 -2.49 -23.07
C ARG A 438 -30.01 -2.09 -24.47
N GLY A 439 -28.81 -1.54 -24.53
CA GLY A 439 -28.17 -1.11 -25.77
C GLY A 439 -28.44 0.36 -26.09
N ARG A 440 -27.40 1.05 -26.55
CA ARG A 440 -27.41 2.48 -26.88
C ARG A 440 -28.48 2.83 -27.90
N GLU A 441 -28.53 2.10 -29.02
CA GLU A 441 -29.47 2.40 -30.11
C GLU A 441 -30.93 2.26 -29.67
N GLN A 442 -31.23 1.20 -28.92
CA GLN A 442 -32.56 0.98 -28.38
C GLN A 442 -32.96 2.09 -27.42
N TYR A 443 -32.03 2.52 -26.55
CA TYR A 443 -32.30 3.60 -25.62
C TYR A 443 -32.50 4.96 -26.33
N LEU A 444 -31.70 5.25 -27.35
CA LEU A 444 -31.89 6.47 -28.15
C LEU A 444 -33.27 6.50 -28.83
N GLU A 445 -33.76 5.37 -29.34
CA GLU A 445 -35.10 5.28 -29.92
C GLU A 445 -36.20 5.50 -28.87
N VAL A 446 -36.02 4.94 -27.66
CA VAL A 446 -36.94 5.20 -26.53
C VAL A 446 -36.98 6.68 -26.18
N VAL A 447 -35.82 7.33 -26.04
CA VAL A 447 -35.75 8.77 -25.77
C VAL A 447 -36.43 9.55 -26.89
N ALA A 448 -36.13 9.24 -28.15
CA ALA A 448 -36.74 9.90 -29.32
C ALA A 448 -38.26 9.83 -29.33
N GLY A 449 -38.85 8.72 -28.86
CA GLY A 449 -40.30 8.56 -28.71
C GLY A 449 -40.92 9.34 -27.54
N LEU A 450 -40.13 9.70 -26.53
CA LEU A 450 -40.57 10.45 -25.35
C LEU A 450 -40.45 11.97 -25.53
N VAL A 451 -39.39 12.44 -26.18
CA VAL A 451 -39.08 13.88 -26.34
C VAL A 451 -39.70 14.46 -27.61
N THR A 452 -41.03 14.42 -27.69
CA THR A 452 -41.81 14.87 -28.86
C THR A 452 -42.19 16.35 -28.77
N PRO A 453 -42.72 16.96 -29.86
CA PRO A 453 -43.30 18.29 -29.82
C PRO A 453 -44.47 18.47 -28.84
N GLN A 454 -45.04 17.38 -28.32
CA GLN A 454 -46.10 17.42 -27.32
C GLN A 454 -45.58 17.21 -25.89
N MET A 455 -44.26 17.27 -25.68
CA MET A 455 -43.60 17.13 -24.39
C MET A 455 -42.88 18.44 -24.00
N VAL A 456 -42.93 18.80 -22.72
CA VAL A 456 -41.93 19.69 -22.09
C VAL A 456 -41.23 18.86 -21.03
N ALA A 457 -39.91 18.81 -21.07
CA ALA A 457 -39.11 18.05 -20.12
C ALA A 457 -38.05 18.92 -19.48
N GLN A 458 -37.84 18.72 -18.18
CA GLN A 458 -36.76 19.31 -17.43
C GLN A 458 -36.23 18.28 -16.44
N HIS A 459 -34.94 17.95 -16.58
CA HIS A 459 -34.20 17.12 -15.64
C HIS A 459 -33.14 17.96 -14.93
N THR A 460 -33.32 18.21 -13.64
CA THR A 460 -32.32 18.91 -12.82
C THR A 460 -31.63 17.92 -11.88
N GLY A 461 -30.37 17.60 -12.15
CA GLY A 461 -29.53 16.78 -11.27
C GLY A 461 -28.83 17.63 -10.19
N HIS A 462 -28.88 17.17 -8.95
CA HIS A 462 -28.30 17.84 -7.78
C HIS A 462 -27.33 16.93 -7.04
N HIS A 463 -26.44 17.56 -6.25
CA HIS A 463 -25.61 16.94 -5.22
C HIS A 463 -24.91 15.63 -5.64
N PRO A 464 -24.04 15.64 -6.66
CA PRO A 464 -23.38 14.42 -7.11
C PRO A 464 -22.44 13.82 -6.06
N GLU A 465 -22.61 12.54 -5.80
CA GLU A 465 -21.68 11.70 -5.03
C GLU A 465 -20.98 10.76 -6.02
N ILE A 466 -19.69 11.01 -6.32
CA ILE A 466 -18.95 10.28 -7.36
C ILE A 466 -17.73 9.58 -6.76
N ASP A 467 -17.72 8.26 -6.90
CA ASP A 467 -16.64 7.39 -6.44
C ASP A 467 -15.91 6.79 -7.64
N LEU A 468 -14.60 7.03 -7.71
CA LEU A 468 -13.74 6.38 -8.69
C LEU A 468 -13.36 4.99 -8.16
N LEU A 469 -13.72 3.95 -8.90
CA LEU A 469 -13.42 2.56 -8.56
C LEU A 469 -12.08 2.11 -9.13
N SER A 470 -11.70 2.66 -10.29
CA SER A 470 -10.40 2.48 -10.93
C SER A 470 -10.10 3.65 -11.87
N GLU A 471 -9.02 3.55 -12.64
CA GLU A 471 -8.71 4.53 -13.71
C GLU A 471 -9.72 4.52 -14.86
N ILE A 472 -10.55 3.47 -14.94
CA ILE A 472 -11.51 3.26 -16.03
C ILE A 472 -12.93 2.97 -15.56
N GLU A 473 -13.21 2.91 -14.26
CA GLU A 473 -14.54 2.63 -13.72
C GLU A 473 -14.88 3.60 -12.58
N ALA A 474 -16.13 4.03 -12.53
CA ALA A 474 -16.65 4.89 -11.48
C ALA A 474 -18.14 4.65 -11.23
N THR A 475 -18.62 5.06 -10.06
CA THR A 475 -20.05 5.13 -9.72
C THR A 475 -20.45 6.56 -9.42
N GLY A 476 -21.73 6.87 -9.61
CA GLY A 476 -22.28 8.18 -9.26
C GLY A 476 -23.71 8.09 -8.75
N THR A 477 -24.00 8.78 -7.65
CA THR A 477 -25.37 9.02 -7.19
C THR A 477 -25.76 10.47 -7.51
N TRP A 478 -26.96 10.65 -8.04
CA TRP A 478 -27.50 11.97 -8.35
C TRP A 478 -28.92 12.10 -7.82
N TYR A 479 -29.19 13.21 -7.15
CA TYR A 479 -30.55 13.54 -6.71
C TYR A 479 -31.24 14.31 -7.84
N LEU A 480 -32.25 13.72 -8.48
CA LEU A 480 -33.01 14.36 -9.54
C LEU A 480 -34.21 15.13 -8.96
N HIS A 481 -34.47 16.31 -9.52
CA HIS A 481 -35.79 16.90 -9.57
C HIS A 481 -36.27 17.01 -11.02
N GLY A 482 -37.47 16.49 -11.31
CA GLY A 482 -38.02 16.41 -12.67
C GLY A 482 -39.34 17.16 -12.81
N HIS A 483 -39.52 17.83 -13.96
CA HIS A 483 -40.79 18.41 -14.39
C HIS A 483 -41.10 18.02 -15.84
N PHE A 484 -42.29 17.48 -16.04
CA PHE A 484 -42.70 16.92 -17.31
C PHE A 484 -44.14 17.32 -17.62
N TRP A 485 -44.38 18.02 -18.73
CA TRP A 485 -45.73 18.31 -19.23
C TRP A 485 -46.00 17.47 -20.47
N ARG A 486 -46.93 16.52 -20.34
CA ARG A 486 -47.47 15.70 -21.43
C ARG A 486 -48.69 16.39 -22.01
N LEU A 487 -48.54 17.03 -23.16
CA LEU A 487 -49.59 17.82 -23.79
C LEU A 487 -50.63 16.97 -24.54
N TRP A 488 -50.30 15.71 -24.86
CA TRP A 488 -51.20 14.80 -25.58
C TRP A 488 -52.36 14.28 -24.71
N ASP A 489 -52.10 14.07 -23.41
CA ASP A 489 -53.09 13.59 -22.44
C ASP A 489 -53.41 14.60 -21.34
N MET A 490 -52.76 15.77 -21.37
CA MET A 490 -52.96 16.88 -20.44
C MET A 490 -52.52 16.55 -19.01
N HIS A 491 -51.33 15.99 -18.83
CA HIS A 491 -50.76 15.70 -17.52
C HIS A 491 -49.47 16.48 -17.22
N HIS A 492 -49.30 16.91 -15.98
CA HIS A 492 -48.05 17.43 -15.43
C HIS A 492 -47.52 16.45 -14.39
N VAL A 493 -46.38 15.85 -14.70
CA VAL A 493 -45.67 14.94 -13.80
C VAL A 493 -44.49 15.68 -13.17
N SER A 494 -44.44 15.70 -11.85
CA SER A 494 -43.31 16.27 -11.11
C SER A 494 -42.89 15.34 -9.98
N GLY A 495 -41.62 15.40 -9.59
CA GLY A 495 -41.14 14.50 -8.56
C GLY A 495 -39.65 14.61 -8.30
N THR A 496 -39.20 13.70 -7.46
CA THR A 496 -37.78 13.53 -7.14
C THR A 496 -37.37 12.07 -7.25
N ALA A 497 -36.09 11.83 -7.51
CA ALA A 497 -35.57 10.49 -7.68
C ALA A 497 -34.08 10.41 -7.38
N PHE A 498 -33.60 9.18 -7.17
CA PHE A 498 -32.18 8.90 -7.18
C PHE A 498 -31.77 8.22 -8.48
N TYR A 499 -30.76 8.77 -9.14
CA TYR A 499 -29.95 8.00 -10.09
C TYR A 499 -28.81 7.32 -9.35
N ARG A 500 -28.57 6.05 -9.68
CA ARG A 500 -27.37 5.30 -9.33
C ARG A 500 -26.73 4.81 -10.62
N ASP A 501 -25.63 5.45 -11.00
CA ASP A 501 -24.96 5.25 -12.27
C ASP A 501 -23.66 4.47 -12.10
N ARG A 502 -23.30 3.75 -13.16
CA ARG A 502 -21.95 3.23 -13.39
C ARG A 502 -21.39 3.83 -14.66
N TYR A 503 -20.12 4.25 -14.59
CA TYR A 503 -19.40 4.84 -15.70
C TYR A 503 -18.19 3.99 -16.05
N VAL A 504 -17.84 4.00 -17.33
CA VAL A 504 -16.62 3.38 -17.84
C VAL A 504 -15.85 4.39 -18.68
N LYS A 505 -14.51 4.33 -18.65
CA LYS A 505 -13.63 5.16 -19.47
C LYS A 505 -13.11 4.35 -20.64
N GLN A 506 -13.35 4.83 -21.87
CA GLN A 506 -12.86 4.23 -23.12
C GLN A 506 -12.19 5.31 -23.95
N ASP A 507 -10.98 5.02 -24.46
CA ASP A 507 -10.18 5.97 -25.25
C ASP A 507 -10.04 7.36 -24.60
N GLY A 508 -9.88 7.37 -23.28
CA GLY A 508 -9.74 8.60 -22.49
C GLY A 508 -11.04 9.35 -22.17
N ARG A 509 -12.21 8.88 -22.63
CA ARG A 509 -13.53 9.52 -22.42
C ARG A 509 -14.42 8.68 -21.52
N TRP A 510 -15.10 9.32 -20.58
CA TRP A 510 -16.09 8.67 -19.70
C TRP A 510 -17.43 8.53 -20.42
N LEU A 511 -18.05 7.37 -20.24
CA LEU A 511 -19.33 6.99 -20.81
C LEU A 511 -20.24 6.40 -19.72
N ILE A 512 -21.56 6.61 -19.87
CA ILE A 512 -22.56 5.97 -19.02
C ILE A 512 -22.67 4.50 -19.45
N ARG A 513 -22.40 3.59 -18.51
CA ARG A 513 -22.49 2.13 -18.72
C ARG A 513 -23.79 1.58 -18.15
N GLU A 514 -24.19 2.06 -16.97
CA GLU A 514 -25.47 1.71 -16.36
C GLU A 514 -26.05 2.95 -15.70
N SER A 515 -27.37 3.10 -15.75
CA SER A 515 -28.07 4.17 -15.04
C SER A 515 -29.38 3.63 -14.49
N ARG A 516 -29.49 3.57 -13.16
CA ARG A 516 -30.72 3.16 -12.47
C ARG A 516 -31.38 4.38 -11.85
N TYR A 517 -32.56 4.71 -12.33
CA TYR A 517 -33.45 5.73 -11.80
C TYR A 517 -34.49 5.09 -10.88
N GLU A 518 -34.71 5.68 -9.72
CA GLU A 518 -35.73 5.24 -8.76
C GLU A 518 -36.42 6.46 -8.14
N SER A 519 -37.72 6.62 -8.44
CA SER A 519 -38.53 7.72 -7.90
C SER A 519 -38.58 7.63 -6.36
N VAL A 520 -38.32 8.76 -5.71
CA VAL A 520 -38.59 8.96 -4.27
C VAL A 520 -40.05 9.37 -4.10
N CYS A 521 -40.51 10.30 -4.94
CA CYS A 521 -41.92 10.65 -5.08
C CYS A 521 -42.21 11.06 -6.52
N GLU A 522 -43.45 10.85 -6.93
CA GLU A 522 -43.97 11.24 -8.23
C GLU A 522 -45.41 11.71 -8.03
N VAL A 523 -45.74 12.87 -8.57
CA VAL A 523 -47.08 13.44 -8.58
C VAL A 523 -47.48 13.58 -10.04
N ASP A 524 -48.56 12.92 -10.44
CA ASP A 524 -49.12 12.96 -11.79
C ASP A 524 -50.47 13.67 -11.76
N ASP A 525 -50.47 14.98 -12.05
CA ASP A 525 -51.65 15.82 -12.00
C ASP A 525 -52.24 16.02 -13.40
N ARG A 526 -53.56 15.82 -13.53
CA ARG A 526 -54.28 16.17 -14.75
C ARG A 526 -54.49 17.69 -14.81
N MET A 527 -54.17 18.29 -15.94
CA MET A 527 -54.34 19.71 -16.24
C MET A 527 -55.73 19.98 -16.84
N ASP A 528 -56.40 21.01 -16.35
CA ASP A 528 -57.69 21.45 -16.89
C ASP A 528 -57.56 22.21 -18.22
N GLN A 529 -56.43 22.85 -18.44
CA GLN A 529 -56.11 23.63 -19.64
C GLN A 529 -54.61 23.54 -19.96
N PRO A 530 -54.20 23.67 -21.23
CA PRO A 530 -52.80 23.55 -21.59
C PRO A 530 -52.00 24.73 -21.03
N PRO A 531 -50.72 24.53 -20.64
CA PRO A 531 -49.89 25.61 -20.14
C PRO A 531 -49.67 26.66 -21.24
N HIS A 532 -49.67 27.94 -20.85
CA HIS A 532 -49.32 29.03 -21.76
C HIS A 532 -47.79 29.10 -21.92
N LEU A 533 -47.26 28.32 -22.86
CA LEU A 533 -45.84 28.27 -23.16
C LEU A 533 -45.45 29.42 -24.11
N THR A 534 -44.73 30.40 -23.59
CA THR A 534 -44.17 31.50 -24.42
C THR A 534 -42.91 31.07 -25.17
N ALA A 535 -42.25 29.99 -24.73
CA ALA A 535 -41.14 29.34 -25.40
C ALA A 535 -41.22 27.82 -25.21
N HIS A 536 -40.98 27.05 -26.28
CA HIS A 536 -41.05 25.59 -26.27
C HIS A 536 -40.06 25.00 -27.27
N LEU A 537 -38.92 24.51 -26.77
CA LEU A 537 -37.83 24.00 -27.61
C LEU A 537 -38.20 22.67 -28.26
N LEU A 538 -38.71 21.71 -27.47
CA LEU A 538 -39.13 20.40 -27.98
C LEU A 538 -40.26 20.51 -29.01
N GLY A 539 -41.13 21.54 -28.90
CA GLY A 539 -42.12 21.87 -29.94
C GLY A 539 -41.51 22.08 -31.33
N ARG A 540 -40.22 22.43 -31.41
CA ARG A 540 -39.47 22.63 -32.66
C ARG A 540 -38.46 21.52 -32.96
N ALA A 541 -37.83 20.97 -31.93
CA ALA A 541 -36.71 20.04 -32.05
C ALA A 541 -37.08 18.57 -31.81
N GLY A 542 -38.21 18.30 -31.15
CA GLY A 542 -38.65 16.95 -30.83
C GLY A 542 -39.06 16.16 -32.06
N ARG A 543 -38.90 14.83 -32.02
CA ARG A 543 -39.33 13.96 -33.10
C ARG A 543 -40.85 13.97 -33.20
N PRO A 544 -41.45 14.28 -34.37
CA PRO A 544 -42.89 14.21 -34.54
C PRO A 544 -43.38 12.79 -34.25
N PRO A 545 -44.55 12.62 -33.61
CA PRO A 545 -45.15 11.31 -33.45
C PRO A 545 -45.32 10.65 -34.82
N VAL A 546 -45.03 9.35 -34.90
CA VAL A 546 -45.32 8.57 -36.11
C VAL A 546 -46.85 8.49 -36.25
N PRO A 547 -47.42 8.73 -37.45
CA PRO A 547 -48.86 8.77 -37.67
C PRO A 547 -49.62 7.52 -37.21
#